data_AF-A0A965WHG2-F1
#
_entry.id   AF-A0A965WHG2-F1
#
_cell.length_a   1.000
_cell.length_b   1.000
_cell.length_c   1.000
_cell.angle_alpha   90.00
_cell.angle_beta   90.00
_cell.angle_gamma   90.00
#
_symmetry.space_group_name_H-M   'P 1'
#
loop_
_entity.id
_entity.type
_entity.pdbx_description
1 polymer ?
#
loop_
_entity_poly.entity_id
_entity_poly.type
_entity_poly.pdbx_seq_one_letter_code
_entity_poly.pdbx_strand_id
1 'polypeptide(L)'
;MSLDTFKVIRRLVTANDSEGLSYVLLDGPSPKIHQRETGPVRGHTDLWVWNETPLPLGGLEDASEFPYDFPGSENGGHLRAVQSRSKPNSYDISKDLAIVPEHPIKVMANGRRWDRGGSSTFVGAMHKTQTIDYAILVEGERVLQLDDREIRWQPGDVVIDLGGWHRWNSPNEDGIVVFDMITAQFIDGPDGLIQGNDKVLVGLPEYPLPFGVEPTRRIVVGDCQPGLSKVISDGFPPEIYLDPARPGYASSKLWVVDSFPAKLVFETIHLPYIMVPPKGGSLCRMLTLPPDKSWQGRITSEDVRNFYKDMNAPFASTYSNGGRHPYMQKTDTIDYCVIIRGEVTLILDKEERKVAAGDVVIIRGANHAWSNNTDAPVVIAIASHDAQPES
;
A
#
# COMPACT_ATOMS: atom_id res chain seq x y z
N MET A 1 24.18 17.62 -5.73
CA MET A 1 23.37 17.43 -4.51
C MET A 1 24.09 16.41 -3.67
N SER A 2 24.37 16.66 -2.40
CA SER A 2 25.08 15.68 -1.56
C SER A 2 24.23 14.42 -1.45
N LEU A 3 24.83 13.26 -1.72
CA LEU A 3 24.20 11.94 -1.72
C LEU A 3 23.97 11.38 -0.30
N ASP A 4 24.01 12.24 0.72
CA ASP A 4 24.20 11.85 2.13
C ASP A 4 22.90 11.58 2.90
N THR A 5 21.72 11.73 2.28
CA THR A 5 20.44 11.45 2.96
C THR A 5 19.45 10.76 2.04
N PHE A 6 18.52 9.99 2.62
CA PHE A 6 17.38 9.42 1.93
C PHE A 6 16.46 10.50 1.33
N LYS A 7 15.70 10.13 0.29
CA LYS A 7 14.67 11.00 -0.26
C LYS A 7 13.63 11.25 0.83
N VAL A 8 13.24 12.51 1.01
CA VAL A 8 12.19 12.87 1.94
C VAL A 8 10.86 12.44 1.34
N ILE A 9 10.11 11.61 2.08
CA ILE A 9 8.73 11.26 1.73
C ILE A 9 7.81 12.28 2.39
N ARG A 10 7.13 13.09 1.58
CA ARG A 10 6.08 13.99 2.06
C ARG A 10 4.82 13.16 2.31
N ARG A 11 4.20 13.39 3.46
CA ARG A 11 2.90 12.83 3.78
C ARG A 11 1.90 13.90 4.20
N LEU A 12 0.64 13.66 3.89
CA LEU A 12 -0.48 14.43 4.36
C LEU A 12 -1.33 13.55 5.27
N VAL A 13 -1.75 14.06 6.42
CA VAL A 13 -2.65 13.36 7.33
C VAL A 13 -3.90 14.23 7.49
N THR A 14 -5.07 13.67 7.23
CA THR A 14 -6.34 14.39 7.40
C THR A 14 -6.88 14.22 8.81
N ALA A 15 -7.75 15.14 9.23
CA ALA A 15 -8.61 14.98 10.40
C ALA A 15 -9.99 15.61 10.15
N ASN A 16 -10.91 15.40 11.09
CA ASN A 16 -12.19 16.11 11.16
C ASN A 16 -12.13 17.06 12.35
N ASP A 17 -12.72 18.25 12.21
CA ASP A 17 -12.83 19.21 13.31
C ASP A 17 -14.02 18.90 14.23
N SER A 18 -14.30 19.78 15.20
CA SER A 18 -15.45 19.64 16.12
C SER A 18 -16.82 19.73 15.44
N GLU A 19 -16.91 20.24 14.21
CA GLU A 19 -18.13 20.29 13.40
C GLU A 19 -18.23 19.09 12.43
N GLY A 20 -17.24 18.20 12.44
CA GLY A 20 -17.15 17.06 11.53
C GLY A 20 -16.65 17.39 10.13
N LEU A 21 -16.13 18.60 9.92
CA LEU A 21 -15.58 19.08 8.65
C LEU A 21 -14.11 18.66 8.49
N SER A 22 -13.78 18.09 7.35
CA SER A 22 -12.44 17.60 7.06
C SER A 22 -11.42 18.69 6.71
N TYR A 23 -10.18 18.48 7.16
CA TYR A 23 -9.03 19.35 6.91
C TYR A 23 -7.71 18.58 6.94
N VAL A 24 -6.62 19.22 6.53
CA VAL A 24 -5.26 18.67 6.61
C VAL A 24 -4.69 18.96 8.00
N LEU A 25 -4.47 17.92 8.79
CA LEU A 25 -3.85 18.01 10.12
C LEU A 25 -2.33 18.16 10.02
N LEU A 26 -1.69 17.34 9.18
CA LEU A 26 -0.24 17.35 8.96
C LEU A 26 0.04 17.40 7.45
N ASP A 27 1.03 18.20 7.04
CA ASP A 27 1.56 18.25 5.67
C ASP A 27 3.07 18.47 5.74
N GLY A 28 3.85 17.43 5.46
CA GLY A 28 5.30 17.51 5.56
C GLY A 28 6.00 16.16 5.61
N PRO A 29 7.31 16.14 5.92
CA PRO A 29 8.04 14.88 6.13
C PRO A 29 7.50 14.11 7.33
N SER A 30 7.65 12.79 7.32
CA SER A 30 7.55 12.03 8.58
C SER A 30 8.77 12.32 9.50
N PRO A 31 8.55 12.51 10.81
CA PRO A 31 9.62 12.73 11.78
C PRO A 31 10.47 11.49 12.08
N LYS A 32 9.97 10.26 11.84
CA LYS A 32 10.67 9.02 12.19
C LYS A 32 11.36 8.38 11.00
N ILE A 33 12.67 8.61 10.92
CA ILE A 33 13.55 8.02 9.89
C ILE A 33 14.57 7.10 10.58
N HIS A 34 14.62 5.85 10.14
CA HIS A 34 15.52 4.82 10.64
C HIS A 34 16.57 4.52 9.58
N GLN A 35 17.80 4.96 9.81
CA GLN A 35 18.94 4.69 8.95
C GLN A 35 19.88 3.70 9.61
N ARG A 36 20.59 2.88 8.82
CA ARG A 36 21.67 2.04 9.35
C ARG A 36 22.86 2.89 9.75
N GLU A 37 23.60 2.44 10.77
CA GLU A 37 24.84 3.08 11.23
C GLU A 37 25.91 3.17 10.13
N THR A 38 25.87 2.28 9.14
CA THR A 38 26.79 2.28 7.98
C THR A 38 26.44 3.32 6.92
N GLY A 39 25.53 4.26 7.20
CA GLY A 39 25.09 5.32 6.27
C GLY A 39 23.79 4.97 5.50
N PRO A 40 23.31 5.89 4.63
CA PRO A 40 21.98 5.82 3.99
C PRO A 40 21.95 4.85 2.79
N VAL A 41 22.53 3.66 2.94
CA VAL A 41 22.44 2.60 1.94
C VAL A 41 21.06 1.93 2.01
N ARG A 42 20.55 1.74 3.23
CA ARG A 42 19.21 1.19 3.46
C ARG A 42 18.62 1.78 4.72
N GLY A 43 17.35 2.12 4.65
CA GLY A 43 16.61 2.68 5.76
C GLY A 43 15.13 2.66 5.48
N HIS A 44 14.36 3.09 6.46
CA HIS A 44 12.94 3.24 6.32
C HIS A 44 12.44 4.46 7.08
N THR A 45 11.27 4.93 6.67
CA THR A 45 10.56 6.05 7.26
C THR A 45 9.19 5.53 7.68
N ASP A 46 8.87 5.65 8.96
CA ASP A 46 7.56 5.26 9.48
C ASP A 46 6.56 6.32 9.03
N LEU A 47 5.49 5.94 8.35
CA LEU A 47 4.51 6.89 7.80
C LEU A 47 3.26 6.95 8.67
N TRP A 48 2.83 5.80 9.18
CA TRP A 48 1.72 5.65 10.12
C TRP A 48 1.83 4.30 10.84
N VAL A 49 1.51 4.27 12.13
CA VAL A 49 1.42 3.04 12.93
C VAL A 49 0.03 2.95 13.51
N TRP A 50 -0.54 1.75 13.57
CA TRP A 50 -1.79 1.54 14.29
C TRP A 50 -1.70 0.33 15.20
N ASN A 51 -2.27 0.49 16.40
CA ASN A 51 -2.12 -0.48 17.47
C ASN A 51 -3.38 -1.30 17.73
N GLU A 52 -4.48 -1.02 17.04
CA GLU A 52 -5.75 -1.72 17.19
C GLU A 52 -6.54 -1.74 15.87
N THR A 53 -7.31 -2.81 15.66
CA THR A 53 -8.15 -3.03 14.48
C THR A 53 -9.55 -3.45 14.94
N PRO A 54 -10.62 -2.73 14.56
CA PRO A 54 -10.63 -1.51 13.73
C PRO A 54 -9.94 -0.32 14.39
N LEU A 55 -9.37 0.55 13.56
CA LEU A 55 -8.63 1.74 14.01
C LEU A 55 -9.60 2.85 14.47
N PRO A 56 -9.37 3.55 15.58
CA PRO A 56 -10.18 4.69 16.00
C PRO A 56 -9.84 5.93 15.17
N LEU A 57 -10.84 6.58 14.59
CA LEU A 57 -10.68 7.68 13.63
C LEU A 57 -10.43 9.06 14.26
N GLY A 58 -10.46 9.18 15.59
CA GLY A 58 -10.16 10.43 16.29
C GLY A 58 -8.73 10.50 16.80
N GLY A 59 -8.43 11.55 17.57
CA GLY A 59 -7.07 11.91 17.96
C GLY A 59 -6.36 12.83 16.97
N LEU A 60 -5.44 13.65 17.49
CA LEU A 60 -4.63 14.62 16.75
C LEU A 60 -3.13 14.25 16.73
N GLU A 61 -2.80 13.11 17.34
CA GLU A 61 -1.44 12.61 17.41
C GLU A 61 -0.91 12.18 16.04
N ASP A 62 0.40 12.35 15.89
CA ASP A 62 1.14 11.82 14.77
C ASP A 62 1.55 10.38 15.07
N ALA A 63 0.76 9.42 14.59
CA ALA A 63 0.99 8.01 14.87
C ALA A 63 2.32 7.47 14.29
N SER A 64 3.00 8.22 13.41
CA SER A 64 4.36 7.87 12.99
C SER A 64 5.38 8.00 14.13
N GLU A 65 5.09 8.75 15.20
CA GLU A 65 5.99 8.93 16.34
C GLU A 65 5.91 7.81 17.39
N PHE A 66 4.97 6.88 17.23
CA PHE A 66 4.82 5.75 18.15
C PHE A 66 6.10 4.90 18.23
N PRO A 67 6.30 4.17 19.35
CA PRO A 67 7.48 3.33 19.51
C PRO A 67 7.66 2.37 18.34
N TYR A 68 8.87 2.31 17.82
CA TYR A 68 9.19 1.43 16.70
C TYR A 68 9.03 -0.04 17.10
N ASP A 69 8.20 -0.75 16.36
CA ASP A 69 8.07 -2.20 16.38
C ASP A 69 8.06 -2.72 14.94
N PHE A 70 8.80 -3.80 14.71
CA PHE A 70 8.86 -4.47 13.42
C PHE A 70 8.59 -5.97 13.61
N PRO A 71 7.44 -6.49 13.16
CA PRO A 71 6.65 -5.95 12.03
C PRO A 71 5.56 -4.92 12.35
N GLY A 72 5.36 -4.55 13.62
CA GLY A 72 4.30 -3.64 14.06
C GLY A 72 3.40 -4.33 15.10
N SER A 73 2.45 -3.59 15.67
CA SER A 73 1.61 -4.06 16.78
C SER A 73 0.86 -5.36 16.47
N GLU A 74 0.71 -6.23 17.47
CA GLU A 74 -0.06 -7.49 17.39
C GLU A 74 -1.55 -7.28 17.09
N ASN A 75 -2.08 -6.10 17.39
CA ASN A 75 -3.49 -5.78 17.17
C ASN A 75 -3.69 -4.78 16.02
N GLY A 76 -2.64 -4.47 15.26
CA GLY A 76 -2.71 -3.55 14.13
C GLY A 76 -1.64 -3.80 13.09
N GLY A 77 -0.85 -2.78 12.79
CA GLY A 77 0.13 -2.83 11.71
C GLY A 77 0.93 -1.54 11.53
N HIS A 78 1.64 -1.46 10.41
CA HIS A 78 2.64 -0.43 10.16
C HIS A 78 2.73 -0.06 8.67
N LEU A 79 2.45 1.20 8.35
CA LEU A 79 2.74 1.80 7.04
C LEU A 79 4.12 2.48 7.07
N ARG A 80 5.02 2.06 6.19
CA ARG A 80 6.38 2.63 6.10
C ARG A 80 6.92 2.69 4.68
N ALA A 81 7.78 3.65 4.40
CA ALA A 81 8.55 3.70 3.16
C ALA A 81 9.95 3.12 3.39
N VAL A 82 10.33 2.08 2.67
CA VAL A 82 11.68 1.51 2.69
C VAL A 82 12.45 2.02 1.49
N GLN A 83 13.62 2.60 1.75
CA GLN A 83 14.54 3.10 0.74
C GLN A 83 15.79 2.23 0.71
N SER A 84 16.26 1.89 -0.48
CA SER A 84 17.55 1.20 -0.64
C SER A 84 18.31 1.74 -1.83
N ARG A 85 19.60 1.93 -1.65
CA ARG A 85 20.51 2.31 -2.72
C ARG A 85 20.87 1.11 -3.57
N SER A 86 21.13 1.38 -4.84
CA SER A 86 21.75 0.44 -5.76
C SER A 86 23.19 0.13 -5.38
N LYS A 87 23.67 -1.05 -5.79
CA LYS A 87 25.07 -1.43 -5.63
C LYS A 87 25.91 -0.59 -6.58
N PRO A 88 26.92 0.17 -6.12
CA PRO A 88 27.83 0.85 -7.02
C PRO A 88 28.67 -0.18 -7.80
N ASN A 89 29.07 0.15 -9.03
CA ASN A 89 29.90 -0.74 -9.86
C ASN A 89 31.23 -1.15 -9.19
N SER A 90 31.72 -0.34 -8.26
CA SER A 90 32.95 -0.61 -7.48
C SER A 90 32.72 -1.49 -6.25
N TYR A 91 31.47 -1.88 -5.95
CA TYR A 91 31.15 -2.71 -4.79
C TYR A 91 31.79 -4.09 -4.92
N ASP A 92 32.66 -4.41 -3.98
CA ASP A 92 33.34 -5.69 -3.87
C ASP A 92 32.84 -6.39 -2.60
N ILE A 93 32.02 -7.43 -2.80
CA ILE A 93 31.43 -8.17 -1.69
C ILE A 93 32.48 -8.76 -0.75
N SER A 94 33.69 -9.11 -1.24
CA SER A 94 34.74 -9.66 -0.37
C SER A 94 35.27 -8.66 0.68
N LYS A 95 34.98 -7.37 0.48
CA LYS A 95 35.36 -6.27 1.38
C LYS A 95 34.19 -5.75 2.22
N ASP A 96 33.00 -6.34 2.08
CA ASP A 96 31.81 -5.91 2.81
C ASP A 96 31.83 -6.44 4.25
N LEU A 97 32.11 -5.55 5.20
CA LEU A 97 32.17 -5.85 6.63
C LEU A 97 30.78 -6.09 7.26
N ALA A 98 29.69 -5.77 6.55
CA ALA A 98 28.31 -5.98 7.02
C ALA A 98 27.71 -7.32 6.55
N ILE A 99 28.52 -8.23 6.00
CA ILE A 99 28.05 -9.55 5.60
C ILE A 99 27.60 -10.34 6.83
N VAL A 100 26.38 -10.89 6.72
CA VAL A 100 25.86 -11.92 7.61
C VAL A 100 25.65 -13.17 6.78
N PRO A 101 26.43 -14.25 7.01
CA PRO A 101 26.23 -15.53 6.33
C PRO A 101 24.82 -16.07 6.53
N GLU A 102 24.41 -16.99 5.66
CA GLU A 102 23.22 -17.81 5.92
C GLU A 102 23.42 -18.58 7.23
N HIS A 103 22.36 -18.71 8.02
CA HIS A 103 22.36 -19.43 9.30
C HIS A 103 21.03 -20.14 9.53
N PRO A 104 20.94 -21.08 10.49
CA PRO A 104 19.65 -21.66 10.88
C PRO A 104 18.62 -20.59 11.25
N ILE A 105 17.34 -20.90 11.06
CA ILE A 105 16.24 -19.97 11.36
C ILE A 105 16.38 -19.44 12.79
N LYS A 106 16.39 -18.10 12.92
CA LYS A 106 16.42 -17.40 14.19
C LYS A 106 15.10 -16.67 14.39
N VAL A 107 14.48 -16.87 15.55
CA VAL A 107 13.30 -16.11 16.00
C VAL A 107 13.78 -14.79 16.62
N MET A 108 13.18 -13.68 16.23
CA MET A 108 13.48 -12.37 16.81
C MET A 108 12.79 -12.18 18.16
N ALA A 109 13.21 -11.16 18.92
CA ALA A 109 12.76 -10.94 20.29
C ALA A 109 11.24 -10.81 20.45
N ASN A 110 10.53 -10.32 19.44
CA ASN A 110 9.06 -10.19 19.45
C ASN A 110 8.32 -11.47 19.08
N GLY A 111 9.00 -12.57 18.73
CA GLY A 111 8.37 -13.85 18.38
C GLY A 111 7.61 -13.88 17.06
N ARG A 112 7.53 -12.75 16.34
CA ARG A 112 6.71 -12.55 15.13
C ARG A 112 7.51 -12.26 13.88
N ARG A 113 8.83 -12.43 13.97
CA ARG A 113 9.78 -12.24 12.88
C ARG A 113 10.84 -13.32 12.96
N TRP A 114 11.20 -13.82 11.79
CA TRP A 114 12.23 -14.83 11.61
C TRP A 114 13.20 -14.37 10.53
N ASP A 115 14.48 -14.67 10.70
CA ASP A 115 15.47 -14.51 9.64
C ASP A 115 16.42 -15.71 9.60
N ARG A 116 17.01 -15.94 8.42
CA ARG A 116 18.03 -16.98 8.21
C ARG A 116 19.32 -16.42 7.61
N GLY A 117 19.58 -15.13 7.82
CA GLY A 117 20.81 -14.47 7.39
C GLY A 117 20.86 -14.15 5.89
N GLY A 118 22.07 -14.26 5.31
CA GLY A 118 22.30 -14.02 3.88
C GLY A 118 22.26 -12.54 3.47
N SER A 119 22.59 -11.64 4.41
CA SER A 119 22.51 -10.19 4.19
C SER A 119 23.88 -9.56 3.93
N SER A 120 23.86 -8.39 3.31
CA SER A 120 25.05 -7.55 3.10
C SER A 120 24.67 -6.08 3.23
N THR A 121 25.62 -5.17 2.98
CA THR A 121 25.37 -3.73 2.96
C THR A 121 24.21 -3.36 2.01
N PHE A 122 24.10 -4.02 0.85
CA PHE A 122 23.09 -3.72 -0.17
C PHE A 122 21.95 -4.74 -0.30
N VAL A 123 22.04 -5.91 0.35
CA VAL A 123 21.00 -6.96 0.26
C VAL A 123 20.30 -7.21 1.59
N GLY A 124 18.95 -7.33 1.56
CA GLY A 124 18.10 -7.79 2.66
C GLY A 124 18.56 -9.12 3.26
N ALA A 125 18.37 -9.31 4.57
CA ALA A 125 18.37 -10.69 5.08
C ALA A 125 17.16 -11.42 4.50
N MET A 126 17.28 -12.73 4.32
CA MET A 126 16.13 -13.59 4.10
C MET A 126 15.33 -13.66 5.38
N HIS A 127 14.10 -13.17 5.34
CA HIS A 127 13.26 -13.04 6.50
C HIS A 127 11.81 -13.28 6.17
N LYS A 128 11.02 -13.52 7.21
CA LYS A 128 9.56 -13.49 7.15
C LYS A 128 9.02 -12.82 8.41
N THR A 129 7.85 -12.24 8.27
CA THR A 129 7.13 -11.54 9.35
C THR A 129 5.73 -12.12 9.46
N GLN A 130 5.18 -12.10 10.68
CA GLN A 130 3.82 -12.56 10.93
C GLN A 130 2.79 -11.52 10.49
N THR A 131 2.80 -11.23 9.19
CA THR A 131 2.02 -10.19 8.52
C THR A 131 1.59 -10.63 7.12
N ILE A 132 0.55 -9.96 6.60
CA ILE A 132 0.37 -9.78 5.17
C ILE A 132 0.85 -8.39 4.82
N ASP A 133 1.63 -8.25 3.76
CA ASP A 133 2.17 -6.96 3.35
C ASP A 133 1.64 -6.57 1.97
N TYR A 134 1.13 -5.34 1.84
CA TYR A 134 1.00 -4.69 0.54
C TYR A 134 2.27 -3.88 0.28
N ALA A 135 3.15 -4.41 -0.55
CA ALA A 135 4.37 -3.75 -0.95
C ALA A 135 4.17 -3.07 -2.30
N ILE A 136 4.22 -1.74 -2.31
CA ILE A 136 3.91 -0.89 -3.47
C ILE A 136 5.21 -0.22 -3.91
N LEU A 137 5.70 -0.56 -5.10
CA LEU A 137 6.91 0.06 -5.64
C LEU A 137 6.57 1.45 -6.19
N VAL A 138 7.23 2.48 -5.65
CA VAL A 138 6.95 3.90 -5.95
C VAL A 138 7.98 4.49 -6.90
N GLU A 139 9.25 4.13 -6.74
CA GLU A 139 10.35 4.69 -7.54
C GLU A 139 11.48 3.67 -7.73
N GLY A 140 12.09 3.73 -8.92
CA GLY A 140 13.25 2.95 -9.33
C GLY A 140 12.98 1.46 -9.45
N GLU A 141 13.98 0.63 -9.16
CA GLU A 141 13.90 -0.82 -9.33
C GLU A 141 13.94 -1.56 -7.98
N ARG A 142 13.20 -2.67 -7.93
CA ARG A 142 13.29 -3.63 -6.85
C ARG A 142 13.33 -5.06 -7.40
N VAL A 143 14.08 -5.91 -6.70
CA VAL A 143 14.07 -7.36 -6.87
C VAL A 143 13.56 -7.99 -5.59
N LEU A 144 12.51 -8.80 -5.74
CA LEU A 144 12.05 -9.75 -4.73
C LEU A 144 12.76 -11.08 -4.97
N GLN A 145 13.53 -11.53 -3.99
CA GLN A 145 14.15 -12.85 -4.02
C GLN A 145 13.41 -13.77 -3.06
N LEU A 146 12.90 -14.86 -3.62
CA LEU A 146 12.27 -15.97 -2.92
C LEU A 146 13.25 -17.15 -2.86
N ASP A 147 12.82 -18.29 -2.34
CA ASP A 147 13.64 -19.50 -2.32
C ASP A 147 13.89 -20.09 -3.71
N ASP A 148 12.92 -20.04 -4.61
CA ASP A 148 13.01 -20.70 -5.91
C ASP A 148 13.42 -19.78 -7.08
N ARG A 149 13.26 -18.46 -6.93
CA ARG A 149 13.52 -17.48 -7.99
C ARG A 149 13.69 -16.05 -7.49
N GLU A 150 14.10 -15.19 -8.42
CA GLU A 150 14.04 -13.73 -8.30
C GLU A 150 12.96 -13.15 -9.22
N ILE A 151 12.34 -12.06 -8.78
CA ILE A 151 11.30 -11.34 -9.51
C ILE A 151 11.68 -9.87 -9.55
N ARG A 152 11.85 -9.35 -10.77
CA ARG A 152 11.99 -7.91 -11.02
C ARG A 152 10.62 -7.28 -11.16
N TRP A 153 10.45 -6.12 -10.56
CA TRP A 153 9.22 -5.37 -10.55
C TRP A 153 9.54 -3.87 -10.59
N GLN A 154 8.59 -3.08 -11.09
CA GLN A 154 8.78 -1.67 -11.46
C GLN A 154 7.72 -0.77 -10.78
N PRO A 155 7.88 0.57 -10.81
CA PRO A 155 6.92 1.47 -10.17
C PRO A 155 5.50 1.24 -10.64
N GLY A 156 4.57 1.12 -9.70
CA GLY A 156 3.17 0.76 -9.94
C GLY A 156 2.86 -0.74 -9.84
N ASP A 157 3.87 -1.63 -9.85
CA ASP A 157 3.67 -3.04 -9.48
C ASP A 157 3.42 -3.16 -7.97
N VAL A 158 2.58 -4.12 -7.58
CA VAL A 158 2.27 -4.41 -6.16
C VAL A 158 2.55 -5.86 -5.85
N VAL A 159 3.37 -6.10 -4.82
CA VAL A 159 3.55 -7.42 -4.22
C VAL A 159 2.59 -7.56 -3.04
N ILE A 160 1.84 -8.65 -3.02
CA ILE A 160 1.08 -9.13 -1.87
C ILE A 160 1.91 -10.25 -1.25
N ASP A 161 2.57 -9.97 -0.13
CA ASP A 161 3.35 -10.96 0.61
C ASP A 161 2.50 -11.59 1.70
N LEU A 162 2.28 -12.89 1.61
CA LEU A 162 1.47 -13.66 2.56
C LEU A 162 2.35 -14.31 3.63
N GLY A 163 3.21 -13.51 4.26
CA GLY A 163 4.10 -13.95 5.34
C GLY A 163 5.19 -14.93 4.88
N GLY A 164 5.58 -14.86 3.60
CA GLY A 164 6.56 -15.76 3.00
C GLY A 164 8.00 -15.39 3.31
N TRP A 165 8.91 -16.36 3.17
CA TRP A 165 10.35 -16.07 3.18
C TRP A 165 10.75 -15.20 1.99
N HIS A 166 11.32 -14.04 2.26
CA HIS A 166 11.73 -13.14 1.19
C HIS A 166 12.94 -12.29 1.57
N ARG A 167 13.63 -11.81 0.56
CA ARG A 167 14.58 -10.70 0.69
C ARG A 167 14.46 -9.73 -0.46
N TRP A 168 14.83 -8.50 -0.15
CA TRP A 168 14.75 -7.38 -1.09
C TRP A 168 16.14 -6.92 -1.51
N ASN A 169 16.29 -6.62 -2.80
CA ASN A 169 17.50 -6.07 -3.39
C ASN A 169 17.14 -4.96 -4.39
N SER A 170 18.02 -3.98 -4.54
CA SER A 170 17.97 -2.93 -5.56
C SER A 170 19.26 -3.04 -6.38
N PRO A 171 19.29 -3.85 -7.45
CA PRO A 171 20.55 -4.21 -8.09
C PRO A 171 21.16 -3.07 -8.89
N ASN A 172 20.34 -2.33 -9.65
CA ASN A 172 20.81 -1.38 -10.67
C ASN A 172 20.40 0.07 -10.39
N GLU A 173 19.27 0.28 -9.73
CA GLU A 173 18.73 1.59 -9.40
C GLU A 173 18.29 1.64 -7.94
N ASP A 174 18.37 2.81 -7.33
CA ASP A 174 17.80 3.03 -5.99
C ASP A 174 16.30 2.72 -6.03
N GLY A 175 15.74 2.22 -4.93
CA GLY A 175 14.34 1.81 -4.87
C GLY A 175 13.63 2.38 -3.66
N ILE A 176 12.39 2.81 -3.86
CA ILE A 176 11.46 3.22 -2.78
C ILE A 176 10.21 2.35 -2.85
N VAL A 177 9.97 1.56 -1.80
CA VAL A 177 8.77 0.73 -1.65
C VAL A 177 8.00 1.20 -0.43
N VAL A 178 6.72 1.48 -0.58
CA VAL A 178 5.81 1.68 0.56
C VAL A 178 5.23 0.33 0.94
N PHE A 179 5.41 -0.07 2.20
CA PHE A 179 4.87 -1.28 2.77
C PHE A 179 3.73 -0.91 3.71
N ASP A 180 2.56 -1.47 3.45
CA ASP A 180 1.45 -1.55 4.40
C ASP A 180 1.44 -2.96 5.01
N MET A 181 1.95 -3.06 6.24
CA MET A 181 2.16 -4.34 6.94
C MET A 181 1.03 -4.60 7.92
N ILE A 182 0.28 -5.67 7.73
CA ILE A 182 -0.95 -5.99 8.45
C ILE A 182 -0.74 -7.25 9.26
N THR A 183 -1.02 -7.23 10.56
CA THR A 183 -0.85 -8.43 11.39
C THR A 183 -1.66 -9.62 10.87
N ALA A 184 -0.98 -10.75 10.74
CA ALA A 184 -1.55 -12.01 10.30
C ALA A 184 -1.50 -13.07 11.40
N GLN A 185 -2.36 -14.08 11.28
CA GLN A 185 -2.32 -15.28 12.09
C GLN A 185 -1.62 -16.41 11.33
N PHE A 186 -0.55 -16.96 11.92
CA PHE A 186 0.06 -18.20 11.44
C PHE A 186 -0.45 -19.35 12.30
N ILE A 187 -1.27 -20.23 11.73
CA ILE A 187 -1.95 -21.29 12.48
C ILE A 187 -1.06 -22.52 12.74
N ASP A 188 0.03 -22.65 11.99
CA ASP A 188 1.02 -23.73 12.04
C ASP A 188 2.37 -23.24 12.61
N GLY A 189 2.34 -22.15 13.38
CA GLY A 189 3.52 -21.59 14.03
C GLY A 189 4.44 -20.87 13.02
N PRO A 190 5.77 -21.00 13.13
CA PRO A 190 6.70 -20.20 12.31
C PRO A 190 6.69 -20.58 10.82
N ASP A 191 6.12 -21.73 10.46
CA ASP A 191 6.00 -22.16 9.07
C ASP A 191 5.11 -21.20 8.29
N GLY A 192 4.02 -20.70 8.88
CA GLY A 192 3.16 -19.67 8.28
C GLY A 192 2.69 -20.06 6.90
N LEU A 193 2.14 -21.26 6.75
CA LEU A 193 1.73 -21.74 5.44
C LEU A 193 0.40 -21.13 5.02
N ILE A 194 0.26 -20.93 3.72
CA ILE A 194 -1.00 -20.51 3.12
C ILE A 194 -2.02 -21.64 3.23
N GLN A 195 -3.22 -21.27 3.64
CA GLN A 195 -4.32 -22.17 3.93
C GLN A 195 -5.39 -22.12 2.83
N GLY A 196 -6.27 -23.12 2.85
CA GLY A 196 -7.40 -23.19 1.94
C GLY A 196 -7.02 -23.68 0.54
N ASN A 197 -7.93 -23.47 -0.40
CA ASN A 197 -7.83 -23.94 -1.78
C ASN A 197 -8.51 -22.98 -2.77
N ASP A 198 -8.62 -21.71 -2.40
CA ASP A 198 -9.21 -20.69 -3.25
C ASP A 198 -8.54 -20.68 -4.62
N LYS A 199 -9.34 -20.63 -5.67
CA LYS A 199 -8.83 -20.62 -7.02
C LYS A 199 -8.05 -19.33 -7.24
N VAL A 200 -6.75 -19.47 -7.50
CA VAL A 200 -5.88 -18.36 -7.89
C VAL A 200 -6.40 -17.70 -9.16
N LEU A 201 -6.56 -16.38 -9.13
CA LEU A 201 -7.12 -15.61 -10.24
C LEU A 201 -6.04 -14.74 -10.87
N VAL A 202 -5.82 -14.94 -12.18
CA VAL A 202 -4.91 -14.15 -13.00
C VAL A 202 -5.59 -13.82 -14.30
N GLY A 203 -5.70 -12.53 -14.60
CA GLY A 203 -6.18 -11.98 -15.86
C GLY A 203 -5.12 -12.05 -16.95
N LEU A 204 -5.59 -12.10 -18.20
CA LEU A 204 -4.73 -11.98 -19.38
C LEU A 204 -4.26 -10.53 -19.58
N PRO A 205 -3.10 -10.28 -20.22
CA PRO A 205 -2.61 -8.93 -20.52
C PRO A 205 -3.51 -8.13 -21.48
N GLU A 206 -4.32 -8.83 -22.28
CA GLU A 206 -5.02 -8.28 -23.46
C GLU A 206 -6.50 -7.95 -23.20
N TYR A 207 -6.83 -7.37 -22.04
CA TYR A 207 -8.17 -6.78 -21.87
C TYR A 207 -8.24 -5.40 -22.55
N PRO A 208 -9.33 -5.09 -23.27
CA PRO A 208 -9.50 -3.76 -23.84
C PRO A 208 -9.74 -2.76 -22.70
N LEU A 209 -8.68 -2.04 -22.33
CA LEU A 209 -8.75 -0.98 -21.34
C LEU A 209 -9.09 0.36 -22.01
N PRO A 210 -9.85 1.25 -21.33
CA PRO A 210 -10.05 2.61 -21.81
C PRO A 210 -8.70 3.33 -22.03
N PHE A 211 -8.69 4.29 -22.95
CA PHE A 211 -7.53 5.13 -23.17
C PHE A 211 -7.02 5.75 -21.85
N GLY A 212 -5.73 5.57 -21.57
CA GLY A 212 -5.07 6.09 -20.37
C GLY A 212 -5.11 5.18 -19.14
N VAL A 213 -5.78 4.03 -19.21
CA VAL A 213 -5.77 3.00 -18.16
C VAL A 213 -4.75 1.94 -18.51
N GLU A 214 -3.81 1.70 -17.59
CA GLU A 214 -2.84 0.61 -17.68
C GLU A 214 -3.18 -0.47 -16.65
N PRO A 215 -3.02 -1.76 -16.97
CA PRO A 215 -3.28 -2.82 -16.02
C PRO A 215 -2.20 -2.83 -14.93
N THR A 216 -2.61 -3.05 -13.68
CA THR A 216 -1.69 -3.10 -12.54
C THR A 216 -1.20 -4.52 -12.33
N ARG A 217 0.11 -4.73 -12.41
CA ARG A 217 0.70 -6.05 -12.13
C ARG A 217 0.65 -6.32 -10.62
N ARG A 218 0.07 -7.46 -10.27
CA ARG A 218 -0.04 -8.02 -8.92
C ARG A 218 0.81 -9.28 -8.83
N ILE A 219 1.69 -9.32 -7.84
CA ILE A 219 2.56 -10.47 -7.57
C ILE A 219 2.19 -10.99 -6.19
N VAL A 220 1.63 -12.19 -6.09
CA VAL A 220 1.26 -12.81 -4.81
C VAL A 220 2.29 -13.87 -4.47
N VAL A 221 2.88 -13.76 -3.29
CA VAL A 221 3.93 -14.67 -2.81
C VAL A 221 3.61 -15.19 -1.42
N GLY A 222 4.19 -16.33 -1.08
CA GLY A 222 4.16 -16.86 0.28
C GLY A 222 4.64 -18.30 0.34
N ASP A 223 4.51 -18.91 1.52
CA ASP A 223 4.98 -20.27 1.76
C ASP A 223 3.83 -21.27 1.58
N CYS A 224 3.93 -22.16 0.59
CA CYS A 224 3.00 -23.30 0.44
C CYS A 224 3.55 -24.60 1.03
N GLN A 225 4.83 -24.60 1.38
CA GLN A 225 5.56 -25.70 2.01
C GLN A 225 6.56 -25.11 3.01
N PRO A 226 6.84 -25.80 4.13
CA PRO A 226 7.76 -25.29 5.16
C PRO A 226 9.11 -24.86 4.58
N GLY A 227 9.49 -23.62 4.86
CA GLY A 227 10.78 -23.05 4.49
C GLY A 227 11.01 -22.79 3.00
N LEU A 228 9.95 -22.87 2.17
CA LEU A 228 10.03 -22.70 0.73
C LEU A 228 9.00 -21.66 0.23
N SER A 229 9.45 -20.42 0.10
CA SER A 229 8.63 -19.36 -0.49
C SER A 229 8.55 -19.47 -2.01
N LYS A 230 7.37 -19.15 -2.55
CA LYS A 230 7.11 -19.23 -3.99
C LYS A 230 6.18 -18.10 -4.46
N VAL A 231 6.18 -17.90 -5.77
CA VAL A 231 5.13 -17.15 -6.45
C VAL A 231 3.89 -18.03 -6.55
N ILE A 232 2.77 -17.50 -6.06
CA ILE A 232 1.44 -18.08 -6.21
C ILE A 232 0.83 -17.60 -7.51
N SER A 233 0.92 -16.29 -7.75
CA SER A 233 0.53 -15.66 -9.00
C SER A 233 1.38 -14.44 -9.31
N ASP A 234 1.55 -14.18 -10.60
CA ASP A 234 2.19 -12.98 -11.13
C ASP A 234 1.46 -12.63 -12.43
N GLY A 235 0.73 -11.51 -12.40
CA GLY A 235 -0.05 -11.06 -13.54
C GLY A 235 -1.04 -9.97 -13.15
N PHE A 236 -2.10 -9.81 -13.94
CA PHE A 236 -3.05 -8.72 -13.74
C PHE A 236 -4.32 -9.22 -13.04
N PRO A 237 -5.04 -8.39 -12.26
CA PRO A 237 -6.39 -8.73 -11.83
C PRO A 237 -7.29 -8.99 -13.05
N PRO A 238 -8.15 -10.02 -13.02
CA PRO A 238 -9.04 -10.35 -14.15
C PRO A 238 -10.21 -9.37 -14.30
N GLU A 239 -10.54 -8.64 -13.24
CA GLU A 239 -11.67 -7.71 -13.21
C GLU A 239 -11.20 -6.32 -12.78
N ILE A 240 -11.62 -5.32 -13.53
CA ILE A 240 -11.34 -3.90 -13.29
C ILE A 240 -12.67 -3.19 -13.35
N TYR A 241 -12.99 -2.43 -12.30
CA TYR A 241 -14.18 -1.59 -12.31
C TYR A 241 -13.90 -0.34 -13.13
N LEU A 242 -14.82 -0.02 -14.05
CA LEU A 242 -14.80 1.19 -14.88
C LEU A 242 -16.03 2.03 -14.57
N ASP A 243 -15.89 3.35 -14.62
CA ASP A 243 -17.03 4.27 -14.48
C ASP A 243 -17.41 4.82 -15.87
N PRO A 244 -18.55 4.41 -16.46
CA PRO A 244 -18.99 4.89 -17.77
C PRO A 244 -19.17 6.41 -17.84
N ALA A 245 -19.47 7.06 -16.71
CA ALA A 245 -19.69 8.50 -16.64
C ALA A 245 -18.35 9.26 -16.64
N ARG A 246 -17.26 8.62 -16.19
CA ARG A 246 -15.88 9.15 -16.24
C ARG A 246 -14.99 8.29 -17.14
N PRO A 247 -15.07 8.43 -18.48
CA PRO A 247 -14.19 7.69 -19.39
C PRO A 247 -12.70 7.84 -19.03
N GLY A 248 -12.03 6.71 -18.80
CA GLY A 248 -10.65 6.65 -18.32
C GLY A 248 -10.51 6.46 -16.80
N TYR A 249 -11.60 6.43 -16.05
CA TYR A 249 -11.62 5.99 -14.66
C TYR A 249 -11.50 4.46 -14.58
N ALA A 250 -10.62 3.98 -13.71
CA ALA A 250 -10.49 2.55 -13.41
C ALA A 250 -10.14 2.32 -11.95
N SER A 251 -10.70 1.26 -11.36
CA SER A 251 -10.33 0.76 -10.03
C SER A 251 -10.05 -0.74 -10.10
N SER A 252 -8.78 -1.11 -9.99
CA SER A 252 -8.29 -2.48 -10.03
C SER A 252 -8.11 -3.00 -8.61
N LYS A 253 -8.91 -3.98 -8.19
CA LYS A 253 -8.77 -4.61 -6.88
C LYS A 253 -7.59 -5.59 -6.88
N LEU A 254 -6.72 -5.48 -5.89
CA LEU A 254 -5.48 -6.25 -5.80
C LEU A 254 -5.55 -7.32 -4.72
N TRP A 255 -6.06 -6.98 -3.54
CA TRP A 255 -6.23 -7.94 -2.45
C TRP A 255 -7.25 -7.44 -1.43
N VAL A 256 -7.92 -8.37 -0.75
CA VAL A 256 -8.77 -8.12 0.41
C VAL A 256 -8.26 -8.94 1.58
N VAL A 257 -8.09 -8.31 2.75
CA VAL A 257 -8.02 -9.02 4.03
C VAL A 257 -9.43 -8.98 4.61
N ASP A 258 -10.04 -10.15 4.82
CA ASP A 258 -11.46 -10.25 5.18
C ASP A 258 -11.74 -10.32 6.68
N SER A 259 -10.70 -10.40 7.50
CA SER A 259 -10.78 -10.45 8.95
C SER A 259 -9.47 -10.05 9.60
N PHE A 260 -9.53 -9.61 10.86
CA PHE A 260 -8.36 -9.39 11.70
C PHE A 260 -8.27 -10.43 12.84
N PRO A 261 -7.07 -10.99 13.14
CA PRO A 261 -5.86 -10.91 12.34
C PRO A 261 -6.03 -11.50 10.94
N ALA A 262 -5.20 -11.06 9.98
CA ALA A 262 -5.29 -11.50 8.60
C ALA A 262 -5.01 -13.01 8.47
N LYS A 263 -5.72 -13.68 7.56
CA LYS A 263 -5.52 -15.10 7.25
C LYS A 263 -4.66 -15.25 6.00
N LEU A 264 -3.73 -16.20 6.02
CA LEU A 264 -2.95 -16.56 4.84
C LEU A 264 -3.79 -17.47 3.93
N VAL A 265 -4.28 -16.93 2.81
CA VAL A 265 -5.15 -17.65 1.85
C VAL A 265 -4.65 -17.47 0.42
N PHE A 266 -5.04 -18.36 -0.49
CA PHE A 266 -4.54 -18.36 -1.86
C PHE A 266 -5.06 -17.20 -2.72
N GLU A 267 -6.27 -16.71 -2.47
CA GLU A 267 -6.88 -15.67 -3.28
C GLU A 267 -8.03 -14.98 -2.55
N THR A 268 -8.20 -13.67 -2.75
CA THR A 268 -9.32 -12.90 -2.17
C THR A 268 -9.99 -11.93 -3.13
N ILE A 269 -9.50 -11.76 -4.36
CA ILE A 269 -10.12 -10.78 -5.29
C ILE A 269 -11.50 -11.19 -5.82
N HIS A 270 -11.93 -12.42 -5.58
CA HIS A 270 -13.30 -12.86 -5.84
C HIS A 270 -14.31 -12.30 -4.82
N LEU A 271 -13.87 -11.78 -3.67
CA LEU A 271 -14.73 -11.20 -2.65
C LEU A 271 -15.40 -9.90 -3.14
N PRO A 272 -16.62 -9.56 -2.70
CA PRO A 272 -17.43 -8.49 -3.30
C PRO A 272 -17.03 -7.05 -2.89
N TYR A 273 -15.97 -6.88 -2.10
CA TYR A 273 -15.51 -5.56 -1.62
C TYR A 273 -14.77 -4.82 -2.75
N ILE A 274 -15.14 -3.56 -3.02
CA ILE A 274 -14.57 -2.77 -4.14
C ILE A 274 -14.06 -1.39 -3.69
N MET A 275 -14.79 -0.70 -2.80
CA MET A 275 -14.39 0.59 -2.24
C MET A 275 -14.09 0.55 -0.75
N VAL A 276 -14.98 -0.07 0.02
CA VAL A 276 -14.88 -0.15 1.49
C VAL A 276 -14.47 -1.58 1.87
N PRO A 277 -13.45 -1.74 2.73
CA PRO A 277 -13.04 -3.06 3.20
C PRO A 277 -14.14 -3.73 4.06
N PRO A 278 -14.06 -5.04 4.27
CA PRO A 278 -14.87 -5.71 5.29
C PRO A 278 -14.55 -5.20 6.70
N LYS A 279 -15.47 -5.44 7.64
CA LYS A 279 -15.24 -5.15 9.06
C LYS A 279 -14.01 -5.89 9.59
N GLY A 280 -13.15 -5.16 10.30
CA GLY A 280 -11.84 -5.61 10.76
C GLY A 280 -10.90 -5.99 9.61
N GLY A 281 -11.16 -5.57 8.38
CA GLY A 281 -10.40 -5.97 7.21
C GLY A 281 -9.66 -4.83 6.54
N SER A 282 -9.08 -5.15 5.39
CA SER A 282 -8.46 -4.16 4.51
C SER A 282 -8.67 -4.50 3.04
N LEU A 283 -8.46 -3.50 2.18
CA LEU A 283 -8.65 -3.57 0.74
C LEU A 283 -7.53 -2.79 0.05
N CYS A 284 -6.71 -3.49 -0.74
CA CYS A 284 -5.72 -2.88 -1.62
C CYS A 284 -6.28 -2.78 -3.05
N ARG A 285 -6.20 -1.58 -3.64
CA ARG A 285 -6.64 -1.31 -5.02
C ARG A 285 -5.76 -0.26 -5.70
N MET A 286 -5.68 -0.33 -7.01
CA MET A 286 -5.08 0.72 -7.85
C MET A 286 -6.18 1.54 -8.51
N LEU A 287 -6.12 2.85 -8.34
CA LEU A 287 -7.05 3.82 -8.89
C LEU A 287 -6.39 4.60 -10.02
N THR A 288 -7.05 4.68 -11.17
CA THR A 288 -6.71 5.60 -12.26
C THR A 288 -7.79 6.69 -12.37
N LEU A 289 -7.37 7.95 -12.30
CA LEU A 289 -8.25 9.11 -12.44
C LEU A 289 -7.97 9.82 -13.78
N PRO A 290 -8.96 9.92 -14.69
CA PRO A 290 -8.80 10.67 -15.92
C PRO A 290 -8.80 12.18 -15.64
N PRO A 291 -8.29 13.01 -16.56
CA PRO A 291 -8.45 14.46 -16.50
C PRO A 291 -9.90 14.90 -16.27
N ASP A 292 -10.15 15.81 -15.33
CA ASP A 292 -11.50 16.26 -14.98
C ASP A 292 -12.26 16.81 -16.19
N LYS A 293 -11.55 17.53 -17.08
CA LYS A 293 -12.10 18.04 -18.35
C LYS A 293 -12.72 16.96 -19.25
N SER A 294 -12.37 15.68 -19.06
CA SER A 294 -12.91 14.56 -19.86
C SER A 294 -14.34 14.16 -19.47
N TRP A 295 -14.86 14.64 -18.33
CA TRP A 295 -16.19 14.28 -17.81
C TRP A 295 -16.92 15.44 -17.10
N GLN A 296 -16.22 16.44 -16.59
CA GLN A 296 -16.80 17.57 -15.86
C GLN A 296 -17.84 18.31 -16.72
N GLY A 297 -18.97 18.66 -16.11
CA GLY A 297 -20.11 19.28 -16.79
C GLY A 297 -21.02 18.31 -17.57
N ARG A 298 -20.67 17.03 -17.67
CA ARG A 298 -21.48 15.99 -18.34
C ARG A 298 -22.08 14.95 -17.38
N ILE A 299 -21.61 14.92 -16.13
CA ILE A 299 -22.09 14.03 -15.06
C ILE A 299 -23.42 14.51 -14.48
N THR A 300 -24.34 13.58 -14.24
CA THR A 300 -25.58 13.81 -13.50
C THR A 300 -25.49 13.25 -12.07
N SER A 301 -26.40 13.68 -11.19
CA SER A 301 -26.50 13.08 -9.84
C SER A 301 -26.89 11.60 -9.86
N GLU A 302 -27.52 11.12 -10.94
CA GLU A 302 -27.84 9.70 -11.11
C GLU A 302 -26.58 8.89 -11.43
N ASP A 303 -25.70 9.42 -12.27
CA ASP A 303 -24.39 8.79 -12.56
C ASP A 303 -23.55 8.62 -11.30
N VAL A 304 -23.51 9.65 -10.44
CA VAL A 304 -22.83 9.60 -9.14
C VAL A 304 -23.44 8.51 -8.24
N ARG A 305 -24.77 8.45 -8.14
CA ARG A 305 -25.45 7.41 -7.35
C ARG A 305 -25.15 6.01 -7.87
N ASN A 306 -25.16 5.81 -9.19
CA ASN A 306 -24.86 4.53 -9.81
C ASN A 306 -23.41 4.11 -9.55
N PHE A 307 -22.45 5.04 -9.64
CA PHE A 307 -21.06 4.77 -9.27
C PHE A 307 -20.95 4.22 -7.84
N TYR A 308 -21.49 4.92 -6.82
CA TYR A 308 -21.38 4.45 -5.43
C TYR A 308 -22.16 3.16 -5.17
N LYS A 309 -23.29 2.95 -5.85
CA LYS A 309 -24.04 1.69 -5.79
C LYS A 309 -23.20 0.53 -6.36
N ASP A 310 -22.59 0.70 -7.52
CA ASP A 310 -21.81 -0.34 -8.18
C ASP A 310 -20.49 -0.64 -7.43
N MET A 311 -19.92 0.37 -6.76
CA MET A 311 -18.79 0.21 -5.83
C MET A 311 -19.18 -0.47 -4.49
N ASN A 312 -20.44 -0.86 -4.34
CA ASN A 312 -21.04 -1.45 -3.13
C ASN A 312 -20.94 -0.53 -1.89
N ALA A 313 -21.01 0.79 -2.09
CA ALA A 313 -20.89 1.80 -1.05
C ALA A 313 -21.83 3.00 -1.27
N PRO A 314 -23.16 2.79 -1.45
CA PRO A 314 -24.10 3.88 -1.68
C PRO A 314 -24.16 4.91 -0.54
N PHE A 315 -23.78 4.51 0.68
CA PHE A 315 -23.70 5.37 1.86
C PHE A 315 -22.49 6.31 1.86
N ALA A 316 -21.48 6.04 1.03
CA ALA A 316 -20.23 6.81 1.05
C ALA A 316 -20.39 8.19 0.42
N SER A 317 -21.32 8.36 -0.53
CA SER A 317 -21.56 9.64 -1.20
C SER A 317 -22.04 10.70 -0.21
N THR A 318 -21.31 11.80 -0.10
CA THR A 318 -21.74 13.01 0.63
C THR A 318 -22.17 14.13 -0.31
N TYR A 319 -22.13 13.87 -1.63
CA TYR A 319 -22.49 14.85 -2.64
C TYR A 319 -23.94 15.34 -2.50
N SER A 320 -24.09 16.66 -2.60
CA SER A 320 -25.36 17.37 -2.76
C SER A 320 -25.23 18.37 -3.91
N ASN A 321 -26.34 18.76 -4.53
CA ASN A 321 -26.31 19.64 -5.70
C ASN A 321 -25.64 20.99 -5.35
N GLY A 322 -24.60 21.37 -6.10
CA GLY A 322 -23.79 22.55 -5.81
C GLY A 322 -22.69 22.33 -4.76
N GLY A 323 -22.47 21.09 -4.30
CA GLY A 323 -21.34 20.72 -3.45
C GLY A 323 -19.99 20.87 -4.15
N ARG A 324 -18.89 20.79 -3.38
CA ARG A 324 -17.53 21.07 -3.85
C ARG A 324 -17.08 20.17 -5.01
N HIS A 325 -17.46 18.90 -4.99
CA HIS A 325 -17.12 17.92 -6.02
C HIS A 325 -18.21 16.83 -6.13
N PRO A 326 -18.58 16.36 -7.34
CA PRO A 326 -19.63 15.34 -7.51
C PRO A 326 -19.35 14.00 -6.81
N TYR A 327 -18.07 13.68 -6.61
CA TYR A 327 -17.60 12.46 -5.96
C TYR A 327 -16.99 12.71 -4.58
N MET A 328 -17.52 13.70 -3.83
CA MET A 328 -17.23 13.80 -2.39
C MET A 328 -17.74 12.55 -1.68
N GLN A 329 -16.88 11.97 -0.84
CA GLN A 329 -17.16 10.74 -0.12
C GLN A 329 -16.62 10.75 1.31
N LYS A 330 -17.30 10.02 2.19
CA LYS A 330 -16.88 9.76 3.56
C LYS A 330 -17.18 8.30 3.91
N THR A 331 -16.19 7.63 4.49
CA THR A 331 -16.26 6.23 4.90
C THR A 331 -15.64 6.09 6.28
N ASP A 332 -16.10 5.10 7.06
CA ASP A 332 -15.47 4.73 8.33
C ASP A 332 -14.22 3.88 8.05
N THR A 333 -13.25 4.49 7.38
CA THR A 333 -11.98 3.87 6.98
C THR A 333 -10.81 4.80 7.25
N ILE A 334 -9.64 4.19 7.43
CA ILE A 334 -8.38 4.88 7.19
C ILE A 334 -7.82 4.42 5.83
N ASP A 335 -7.52 5.37 4.95
CA ASP A 335 -7.03 5.08 3.61
C ASP A 335 -5.58 5.57 3.46
N TYR A 336 -4.68 4.65 3.14
CA TYR A 336 -3.30 4.96 2.78
C TYR A 336 -3.19 5.07 1.27
N CYS A 337 -3.13 6.31 0.79
CA CYS A 337 -3.12 6.67 -0.62
C CYS A 337 -1.70 7.04 -1.06
N VAL A 338 -1.04 6.19 -1.83
CA VAL A 338 0.30 6.43 -2.38
C VAL A 338 0.15 6.93 -3.81
N ILE A 339 0.59 8.16 -4.09
CA ILE A 339 0.53 8.70 -5.45
C ILE A 339 1.66 8.09 -6.27
N ILE A 340 1.30 7.28 -7.27
CA ILE A 340 2.27 6.55 -8.11
C ILE A 340 2.67 7.38 -9.31
N ARG A 341 1.70 8.06 -9.96
CA ARG A 341 1.93 8.83 -11.19
C ARG A 341 1.03 10.06 -11.26
N GLY A 342 1.61 11.19 -11.67
CA GLY A 342 0.88 12.44 -11.92
C GLY A 342 0.79 13.36 -10.69
N GLU A 343 -0.02 14.42 -10.84
CA GLU A 343 -0.38 15.39 -9.80
C GLU A 343 -1.90 15.40 -9.67
N VAL A 344 -2.41 15.41 -8.44
CA VAL A 344 -3.85 15.42 -8.15
C VAL A 344 -4.15 16.34 -6.97
N THR A 345 -5.36 16.91 -6.96
CA THR A 345 -5.86 17.72 -5.86
C THR A 345 -6.73 16.86 -4.94
N LEU A 346 -6.34 16.76 -3.67
CA LEU A 346 -7.22 16.30 -2.60
C LEU A 346 -8.16 17.45 -2.23
N ILE A 347 -9.46 17.23 -2.36
CA ILE A 347 -10.51 18.16 -1.94
C ILE A 347 -11.03 17.70 -0.58
N LEU A 348 -11.06 18.59 0.40
CA LEU A 348 -11.64 18.39 1.74
C LEU A 348 -12.77 19.39 1.97
N ASP A 349 -13.41 19.40 3.14
CA ASP A 349 -14.48 20.35 3.45
C ASP A 349 -13.95 21.78 3.59
N LYS A 350 -12.79 21.95 4.24
CA LYS A 350 -12.23 23.28 4.54
C LYS A 350 -11.19 23.78 3.55
N GLU A 351 -10.57 22.88 2.80
CA GLU A 351 -9.41 23.23 1.97
C GLU A 351 -9.21 22.26 0.80
N GLU A 352 -8.26 22.58 -0.05
CA GLU A 352 -7.78 21.73 -1.14
C GLU A 352 -6.26 21.66 -1.05
N ARG A 353 -5.69 20.50 -1.38
CA ARG A 353 -4.24 20.31 -1.32
C ARG A 353 -3.75 19.49 -2.50
N LYS A 354 -2.72 20.00 -3.18
CA LYS A 354 -2.04 19.30 -4.26
C LYS A 354 -1.04 18.29 -3.71
N VAL A 355 -1.07 17.10 -4.28
CA VAL A 355 -0.11 16.02 -4.06
C VAL A 355 0.35 15.45 -5.39
N ALA A 356 1.57 14.93 -5.43
CA ALA A 356 2.19 14.42 -6.65
C ALA A 356 2.86 13.06 -6.41
N ALA A 357 3.31 12.42 -7.50
CA ALA A 357 4.01 11.14 -7.45
C ALA A 357 5.11 11.10 -6.36
N GLY A 358 5.04 10.09 -5.50
CA GLY A 358 5.91 9.94 -4.33
C GLY A 358 5.34 10.47 -3.01
N ASP A 359 4.29 11.30 -3.04
CA ASP A 359 3.57 11.73 -1.84
C ASP A 359 2.66 10.60 -1.30
N VAL A 360 2.45 10.58 0.01
CA VAL A 360 1.52 9.65 0.70
C VAL A 360 0.44 10.43 1.43
N VAL A 361 -0.82 10.12 1.21
CA VAL A 361 -1.96 10.73 1.90
C VAL A 361 -2.62 9.70 2.80
N ILE A 362 -2.78 10.04 4.08
CA ILE A 362 -3.43 9.22 5.10
C ILE A 362 -4.76 9.88 5.42
N ILE A 363 -5.83 9.32 4.86
CA ILE A 363 -7.20 9.82 5.02
C ILE A 363 -7.82 9.10 6.21
N ARG A 364 -8.17 9.82 7.27
CA ARG A 364 -8.70 9.27 8.53
C ARG A 364 -10.19 9.60 8.65
N GLY A 365 -11.03 8.87 7.93
CA GLY A 365 -12.48 9.10 7.91
C GLY A 365 -12.89 10.52 7.52
N ALA A 366 -12.03 11.22 6.78
CA ALA A 366 -12.28 12.58 6.33
C ALA A 366 -13.19 12.57 5.10
N ASN A 367 -14.16 13.48 5.05
CA ASN A 367 -14.93 13.74 3.84
C ASN A 367 -14.00 14.28 2.75
N HIS A 368 -13.90 13.63 1.60
CA HIS A 368 -12.91 14.01 0.59
C HIS A 368 -13.34 13.68 -0.83
N ALA A 369 -12.66 14.28 -1.80
CA ALA A 369 -12.66 13.86 -3.20
C ALA A 369 -11.27 14.01 -3.82
N TRP A 370 -11.08 13.40 -4.99
CA TRP A 370 -9.90 13.59 -5.82
C TRP A 370 -10.28 14.30 -7.12
N SER A 371 -9.54 15.35 -7.47
CA SER A 371 -9.72 16.14 -8.69
C SER A 371 -8.42 16.17 -9.49
N ASN A 372 -8.48 15.69 -10.73
CA ASN A 372 -7.37 15.68 -11.67
C ASN A 372 -7.50 16.86 -12.65
N ASN A 373 -7.00 18.02 -12.22
CA ASN A 373 -6.99 19.24 -13.03
C ASN A 373 -5.87 19.27 -14.09
N THR A 374 -5.21 18.14 -14.34
CA THR A 374 -4.12 18.03 -15.32
C THR A 374 -4.64 17.46 -16.66
N ASP A 375 -3.74 17.29 -17.62
CA ASP A 375 -4.07 16.75 -18.95
C ASP A 375 -3.77 15.25 -19.10
N ALA A 376 -3.21 14.61 -18.08
CA ALA A 376 -2.83 13.20 -18.09
C ALA A 376 -3.51 12.41 -16.97
N PRO A 377 -3.71 11.08 -17.12
CA PRO A 377 -4.22 10.25 -16.04
C PRO A 377 -3.30 10.24 -14.81
N VAL A 378 -3.90 10.25 -13.62
CA VAL A 378 -3.22 10.07 -12.33
C VAL A 378 -3.43 8.63 -11.85
N VAL A 379 -2.40 8.03 -11.24
CA VAL A 379 -2.46 6.68 -10.66
C VAL A 379 -2.17 6.73 -9.17
N ILE A 380 -3.05 6.12 -8.36
CA ILE A 380 -2.98 6.09 -6.89
C ILE A 380 -3.16 4.66 -6.41
N ALA A 381 -2.21 4.14 -5.63
CA ALA A 381 -2.41 2.90 -4.88
C ALA A 381 -3.10 3.24 -3.55
N ILE A 382 -4.20 2.56 -3.24
CA ILE A 382 -4.99 2.81 -2.03
C ILE A 382 -5.09 1.51 -1.25
N ALA A 383 -4.58 1.53 -0.01
CA ALA A 383 -4.86 0.52 0.99
C ALA A 383 -5.83 1.09 2.03
N SER A 384 -7.08 0.64 1.98
CA SER A 384 -8.15 1.04 2.90
C SER A 384 -8.29 0.03 4.02
N HIS A 385 -8.38 0.47 5.27
CA HIS A 385 -8.58 -0.37 6.45
C HIS A 385 -9.87 0.01 7.15
N ASP A 386 -10.57 -0.99 7.69
CA ASP A 386 -11.73 -0.76 8.55
C ASP A 386 -11.36 0.07 9.77
N ALA A 387 -12.20 1.04 10.07
CA ALA A 387 -12.00 1.98 11.15
C ALA A 387 -13.33 2.29 11.82
N GLN A 388 -13.26 2.83 13.03
CA GLN A 388 -14.44 3.17 13.81
C GLN A 388 -14.37 4.64 14.24
N PRO A 389 -15.48 5.39 14.16
CA PRO A 389 -15.58 6.69 14.83
C PRO A 389 -15.31 6.53 16.34
N GLU A 390 -14.73 7.56 16.97
CA GLU A 390 -14.66 7.60 18.43
C GLU A 390 -16.08 7.62 19.03
N SER A 391 -16.27 6.83 20.10
CA SER A 391 -17.54 6.67 20.82
C SER A 391 -17.91 7.85 21.69
#